data_AF-A0A7J6TVE8-F1
#
_entry.id   AF-A0A7J6TVE8-F1
#
_cell.length_a   1.000
_cell.length_b   1.000
_cell.length_c   1.000
_cell.angle_alpha   90.00
_cell.angle_beta   90.00
_cell.angle_gamma   90.00
#
_symmetry.space_group_name_H-M   'P 1'
#
loop_
_entity.id
_entity.type
_entity.pdbx_description
1 polymer ?
#
loop_
_entity_poly.entity_id
_entity_poly.type
_entity_poly.pdbx_seq_one_letter_code
_entity_poly.pdbx_strand_id
1 'polypeptide(L)'
;MTCSLAGTATALLLAVSGASALEFPEGYDPHDFPAKIGCTAIGIDAAGTVEGTAMSGMNADCSSCDNRMAYVPPKTYPNDTVRQVFTNPGAFPRMITSGRAELYEPKFYPEFKPFEPKGEIDQPAMTTFGYWESTLPLMNEAGLAFGESSCG
;
A
#
# COMPACT_ATOMS: atom_id res chain seq x y z
N MET A 1 -10.15 7.99 -49.13
CA MET A 1 -8.90 8.52 -48.58
C MET A 1 -8.60 7.77 -47.30
N THR A 2 -7.82 6.70 -47.43
CA THR A 2 -7.26 5.91 -46.33
C THR A 2 -6.01 6.63 -45.84
N CYS A 3 -5.95 6.96 -44.55
CA CYS A 3 -4.68 7.30 -43.91
C CYS A 3 -4.44 6.29 -42.78
N SER A 4 -3.49 5.40 -43.03
CA SER A 4 -2.91 4.45 -42.10
C SER A 4 -1.56 4.99 -41.68
N LEU A 5 -1.26 4.98 -40.38
CA LEU A 5 0.03 4.74 -39.73
C LEU A 5 -0.25 4.80 -38.22
N ALA A 6 -0.47 3.65 -37.57
CA ALA A 6 0.58 2.82 -36.99
C ALA A 6 1.36 3.58 -35.90
N GLY A 7 0.89 3.43 -34.68
CA GLY A 7 1.57 3.87 -33.46
C GLY A 7 1.24 2.89 -32.35
N THR A 8 1.79 1.68 -32.43
CA THR A 8 1.73 0.71 -31.34
C THR A 8 2.56 1.25 -30.18
N ALA A 9 1.93 1.94 -29.24
CA ALA A 9 2.54 2.21 -27.95
C ALA A 9 2.50 0.91 -27.13
N THR A 10 3.40 -0.01 -27.45
CA THR A 10 3.70 -1.14 -26.56
C THR A 10 4.47 -0.56 -25.38
N ALA A 11 3.77 -0.20 -24.31
CA ALA A 11 4.40 0.00 -23.01
C ALA A 11 4.80 -1.38 -22.47
N LEU A 12 5.95 -1.87 -22.92
CA LEU A 12 6.59 -3.05 -22.36
C LEU A 12 7.25 -2.63 -21.03
N LEU A 13 6.48 -2.64 -19.94
CA LEU A 13 7.04 -2.64 -18.59
C LEU A 13 7.71 -4.00 -18.36
N LEU A 14 8.96 -4.13 -18.79
CA LEU A 14 9.86 -5.16 -18.30
C LEU A 14 10.18 -4.84 -16.84
N ALA A 15 9.39 -5.37 -15.91
CA ALA A 15 9.89 -5.65 -14.59
C ALA A 15 10.89 -6.82 -14.74
N VAL A 16 12.16 -6.49 -14.99
CA VAL A 16 13.22 -7.49 -14.94
C VAL A 16 13.40 -7.87 -13.48
N SER A 17 12.73 -8.92 -13.03
CA SER A 17 13.17 -9.67 -11.85
C SER A 17 14.39 -10.49 -12.28
N GLY A 18 15.52 -9.81 -12.44
CA GLY A 18 16.80 -10.45 -12.65
C GLY A 18 17.25 -11.07 -11.33
N ALA A 19 16.83 -12.31 -11.05
CA ALA A 19 17.55 -13.16 -10.13
C ALA A 19 18.84 -13.64 -10.85
N SER A 20 19.75 -12.72 -11.13
CA SER A 20 21.13 -13.06 -11.38
C SER A 20 21.74 -13.29 -10.01
N ALA A 21 22.17 -14.53 -9.75
CA ALA A 21 23.06 -14.81 -8.64
C ALA A 21 24.37 -14.03 -8.86
N LEU A 22 24.36 -12.76 -8.46
CA LEU A 22 25.55 -11.94 -8.36
C LEU A 22 26.25 -12.42 -7.09
N GLU A 23 27.37 -13.12 -7.28
CA GLU A 23 28.31 -13.37 -6.20
C GLU A 23 28.68 -12.01 -5.60
N PHE A 24 28.36 -11.82 -4.33
CA PHE A 24 28.70 -10.60 -3.62
C PHE A 24 30.24 -10.53 -3.49
N PRO A 25 30.88 -9.43 -3.92
CA PRO A 25 32.33 -9.28 -3.79
C PRO A 25 32.77 -9.47 -2.35
N GLU A 26 33.97 -10.03 -2.14
CA GLU A 26 34.56 -10.15 -0.82
C GLU A 26 34.72 -8.75 -0.20
N GLY A 27 34.06 -8.52 0.95
CA GLY A 27 33.92 -7.19 1.57
C GLY A 27 32.55 -6.52 1.38
N TYR A 28 31.58 -7.19 0.74
CA TYR A 28 30.19 -6.76 0.73
C TYR A 28 29.59 -6.88 2.15
N ASP A 29 29.41 -5.74 2.82
CA ASP A 29 28.57 -5.65 4.00
C ASP A 29 27.11 -5.52 3.52
N PRO A 30 26.20 -6.45 3.87
CA PRO A 30 24.78 -6.37 3.51
C PRO A 30 24.06 -5.14 4.10
N HIS A 31 24.70 -4.41 5.03
CA HIS A 31 24.27 -3.10 5.52
C HIS A 31 24.78 -1.92 4.67
N ASP A 32 25.70 -2.15 3.73
CA ASP A 32 26.29 -1.17 2.81
C ASP A 32 25.53 -1.07 1.47
N PHE A 33 24.22 -1.36 1.48
CA PHE A 33 23.32 -0.79 0.48
C PHE A 33 22.87 0.60 0.97
N PRO A 34 23.52 1.72 0.60
CA PRO A 34 22.87 3.02 0.61
C PRO A 34 21.99 3.16 -0.63
N ALA A 35 21.32 2.09 -1.07
CA ALA A 35 20.21 2.25 -1.98
C ALA A 35 19.14 2.95 -1.14
N LYS A 36 19.02 4.27 -1.27
CA LYS A 36 17.84 4.99 -0.79
C LYS A 36 16.62 4.18 -1.25
N ILE A 37 16.00 3.46 -0.33
CA ILE A 37 14.77 2.71 -0.61
C ILE A 37 13.74 3.79 -0.97
N GLY A 38 13.24 3.75 -2.19
CA GLY A 38 12.47 4.86 -2.76
C GLY A 38 11.24 4.34 -3.49
N CYS A 39 10.07 4.73 -3.01
CA CYS A 39 8.82 4.39 -3.69
C CYS A 39 8.64 5.27 -4.94
N THR A 40 8.15 4.70 -6.03
CA THR A 40 7.72 5.42 -7.24
C THR A 40 6.20 5.34 -7.35
N ALA A 41 5.55 6.48 -7.49
CA ALA A 41 4.12 6.55 -7.78
C ALA A 41 3.87 6.85 -9.26
N ILE A 42 2.80 6.29 -9.80
CA ILE A 42 2.30 6.57 -11.14
C ILE A 42 0.83 7.00 -11.07
N GLY A 43 0.49 8.04 -11.83
CA GLY A 43 -0.89 8.49 -12.04
C GLY A 43 -1.10 8.73 -13.52
N ILE A 44 -2.14 8.13 -14.08
CA ILE A 44 -2.53 8.27 -15.49
C ILE A 44 -3.99 8.68 -15.50
N ASP A 45 -4.31 9.79 -16.16
CA ASP A 45 -5.71 10.20 -16.32
C ASP A 45 -6.43 9.34 -17.38
N ALA A 46 -7.75 9.45 -17.44
CA ALA A 46 -8.56 8.71 -18.40
C ALA A 46 -8.22 9.02 -19.87
N ALA A 47 -7.70 10.22 -20.18
CA ALA A 47 -7.31 10.57 -21.54
C ALA A 47 -5.97 9.93 -21.93
N GLY A 48 -5.16 9.52 -20.94
CA GLY A 48 -3.89 8.82 -21.10
C GLY A 48 -4.00 7.31 -21.27
N THR A 49 -5.20 6.72 -21.21
CA THR A 49 -5.43 5.28 -21.36
C THR A 49 -6.28 4.94 -22.59
N VAL A 50 -6.14 3.72 -23.12
CA VAL A 50 -6.86 3.28 -24.33
C VAL A 50 -8.34 3.08 -24.05
N GLU A 51 -8.65 2.62 -22.83
CA GLU A 51 -9.97 2.26 -22.34
C GLU A 51 -10.72 3.40 -21.65
N GLY A 52 -10.10 4.58 -21.50
CA GLY A 52 -10.74 5.74 -20.86
C GLY A 52 -10.85 5.64 -19.34
N THR A 53 -10.01 4.83 -18.69
CA THR A 53 -9.97 4.66 -17.23
C THR A 53 -8.81 5.45 -16.62
N ALA A 54 -9.02 6.02 -15.44
CA ALA A 54 -7.92 6.59 -14.67
C ALA A 54 -7.21 5.47 -13.90
N MET A 55 -5.88 5.56 -13.78
CA MET A 55 -5.07 4.62 -13.02
C MET A 55 -4.18 5.35 -12.04
N SER A 56 -4.06 4.80 -10.83
CA SER A 56 -3.02 5.15 -9.87
C SER A 56 -2.31 3.88 -9.42
N GLY A 57 -0.99 3.93 -9.29
CA GLY A 57 -0.21 2.80 -8.81
C GLY A 57 1.07 3.27 -8.13
N MET A 58 1.75 2.34 -7.47
CA MET A 58 3.06 2.57 -6.88
C MET A 58 3.80 1.24 -6.66
N ASN A 59 5.13 1.29 -6.61
CA ASN A 59 5.91 0.28 -5.89
C ASN A 59 6.13 0.76 -4.44
N ALA A 60 5.83 -0.12 -3.48
CA ALA A 60 6.14 0.09 -2.08
C ALA A 60 7.50 -0.57 -1.79
N ASP A 61 8.57 0.16 -2.05
CA ASP A 61 9.92 -0.36 -1.81
C ASP A 61 10.17 -0.44 -0.30
N CYS A 62 10.36 -1.66 0.19
CA CYS A 62 10.54 -1.94 1.60
C CYS A 62 11.13 -3.33 1.82
N SER A 63 12.20 -3.42 2.62
CA SER A 63 12.92 -4.68 2.85
C SER A 63 12.17 -5.66 3.77
N SER A 64 11.22 -5.19 4.57
CA SER A 64 10.56 -6.00 5.62
C SER A 64 9.05 -5.80 5.70
N CYS A 65 8.44 -5.09 4.75
CA CYS A 65 7.03 -4.73 4.84
C CYS A 65 6.12 -5.95 4.72
N ASP A 66 5.06 -5.91 5.52
CA ASP A 66 3.96 -6.85 5.40
C ASP A 66 3.08 -6.43 4.21
N ASN A 67 3.11 -7.21 3.14
CA ASN A 67 2.38 -6.94 1.89
C ASN A 67 1.01 -7.63 1.83
N ARG A 68 0.55 -8.23 2.93
CA ARG A 68 -0.76 -8.88 2.96
C ARG A 68 -1.86 -7.83 2.80
N MET A 69 -2.86 -8.20 2.01
CA MET A 69 -4.02 -7.36 1.74
C MET A 69 -5.10 -7.58 2.80
N ALA A 70 -5.62 -6.49 3.34
CA ALA A 70 -6.76 -6.47 4.23
C ALA A 70 -7.89 -5.69 3.57
N TYR A 71 -9.12 -6.21 3.69
CA TYR A 71 -10.32 -5.41 3.47
C TYR A 71 -10.77 -4.83 4.81
N VAL A 72 -10.80 -3.51 4.89
CA VAL A 72 -11.37 -2.77 6.02
C VAL A 72 -12.83 -2.48 5.69
N PRO A 73 -13.81 -3.10 6.37
CA PRO A 73 -15.22 -2.87 6.08
C PRO A 73 -15.66 -1.44 6.42
N PRO A 74 -16.73 -0.94 5.77
CA PRO A 74 -17.34 0.33 6.14
C PRO A 74 -17.83 0.31 7.58
N LYS A 75 -17.70 1.43 8.29
CA LYS A 75 -18.13 1.55 9.68
C LYS A 75 -18.84 2.88 9.90
N THR A 76 -19.92 2.83 10.66
CA THR A 76 -20.65 4.01 11.11
C THR A 76 -20.26 4.32 12.54
N TYR A 77 -19.90 5.57 12.78
CA TYR A 77 -19.43 6.08 14.06
C TYR A 77 -20.42 7.13 14.58
N PRO A 78 -20.93 6.99 15.81
CA PRO A 78 -21.76 8.02 16.44
C PRO A 78 -20.94 9.26 16.85
N ASN A 79 -21.62 10.31 17.32
CA ASN A 79 -20.94 11.42 17.98
C ASN A 79 -20.13 10.92 19.19
N ASP A 80 -19.10 11.68 19.55
CA ASP A 80 -18.19 11.39 20.67
C ASP A 80 -17.42 10.06 20.53
N THR A 81 -17.30 9.55 19.30
CA THR A 81 -16.41 8.41 19.03
C THR A 81 -14.97 8.86 19.15
N VAL A 82 -14.14 8.08 19.84
CA VAL A 82 -12.70 8.28 19.88
C VAL A 82 -12.00 7.29 18.95
N ARG A 83 -11.14 7.80 18.07
CA ARG A 83 -10.27 6.97 17.22
C ARG A 83 -8.93 6.78 17.90
N GLN A 84 -8.60 5.52 18.18
CA GLN A 84 -7.26 5.14 18.65
C GLN A 84 -6.24 5.29 17.52
N VAL A 85 -5.09 5.87 17.86
CA VAL A 85 -3.94 6.07 16.97
C VAL A 85 -2.85 5.08 17.36
N PHE A 86 -2.37 4.30 16.40
CA PHE A 86 -1.32 3.30 16.60
C PHE A 86 -0.07 3.70 15.83
N THR A 87 1.10 3.30 16.33
CA THR A 87 2.31 3.28 15.50
C THR A 87 2.22 2.12 14.52
N ASN A 88 2.41 2.39 13.23
CA ASN A 88 2.50 1.36 12.21
C ASN A 88 3.98 1.05 11.93
N PRO A 89 4.50 -0.14 12.28
CA PRO A 89 5.87 -0.53 12.01
C PRO A 89 6.14 -0.87 10.54
N GLY A 90 5.09 -1.02 9.71
CA GLY A 90 5.18 -1.45 8.31
C GLY A 90 5.50 -2.94 8.13
N ALA A 91 6.34 -3.49 8.99
CA ALA A 91 6.73 -4.90 9.01
C ALA A 91 5.66 -5.83 9.61
N PHE A 92 5.81 -7.13 9.37
CA PHE A 92 4.90 -8.13 9.95
C PHE A 92 5.11 -8.27 11.46
N PRO A 93 4.02 -8.32 12.25
CA PRO A 93 2.63 -8.03 11.87
C PRO A 93 2.41 -6.51 11.73
N ARG A 94 1.78 -6.07 10.62
CA ARG A 94 1.55 -4.63 10.36
C ARG A 94 0.68 -3.96 11.42
N MET A 95 -0.25 -4.72 11.97
CA MET A 95 -1.14 -4.31 13.03
C MET A 95 -1.73 -5.55 13.68
N ILE A 96 -1.95 -5.49 14.99
CA ILE A 96 -2.79 -6.47 15.71
C ILE A 96 -3.76 -5.67 16.56
N THR A 97 -5.00 -5.58 16.10
CA THR A 97 -6.06 -4.83 16.77
C THR A 97 -7.41 -5.39 16.36
N SER A 98 -8.38 -5.29 17.27
CA SER A 98 -9.74 -5.75 16.99
C SER A 98 -10.57 -4.67 16.30
N GLY A 99 -11.48 -5.10 15.42
CA GLY A 99 -12.51 -4.25 14.84
C GLY A 99 -12.05 -3.34 13.69
N ARG A 100 -10.84 -3.55 13.14
CA ARG A 100 -10.37 -2.88 11.91
C ARG A 100 -10.62 -3.72 10.67
N ALA A 101 -10.03 -4.90 10.59
CA ALA A 101 -10.20 -5.87 9.52
C ALA A 101 -9.96 -7.27 10.10
N GLU A 102 -10.57 -8.30 9.50
CA GLU A 102 -10.40 -9.67 9.97
C GLU A 102 -8.92 -10.07 10.04
N LEU A 103 -8.12 -9.67 9.05
CA LEU A 103 -6.68 -9.93 9.01
C LEU A 103 -5.94 -9.45 10.27
N TYR A 104 -6.43 -8.45 10.99
CA TYR A 104 -5.74 -7.88 12.16
C TYR A 104 -6.23 -8.40 13.50
N GLU A 105 -7.25 -9.26 13.51
CA GLU A 105 -7.82 -9.75 14.76
C GLU A 105 -6.78 -10.56 15.57
N PRO A 106 -6.61 -10.29 16.88
CA PRO A 106 -5.61 -10.96 17.72
C PRO A 106 -5.69 -12.49 17.71
N LYS A 107 -6.88 -13.06 17.46
CA LYS A 107 -7.10 -14.51 17.38
C LYS A 107 -6.23 -15.20 16.31
N PHE A 108 -5.79 -14.47 15.28
CA PHE A 108 -4.93 -15.01 14.22
C PHE A 108 -3.43 -14.91 14.57
N TYR A 109 -3.07 -14.24 15.67
CA TYR A 109 -1.68 -14.00 16.09
C TYR A 109 -1.47 -14.28 17.59
N PRO A 110 -1.73 -15.50 18.08
CA PRO A 110 -1.68 -15.82 19.51
C PRO A 110 -0.29 -15.61 20.16
N GLU A 111 0.77 -15.66 19.36
CA GLU A 111 2.16 -15.46 19.77
C GLU A 111 2.52 -13.97 19.97
N PHE A 112 1.67 -13.05 19.49
CA PHE A 112 1.95 -11.62 19.47
C PHE A 112 1.01 -10.86 20.41
N LYS A 113 1.53 -9.79 21.00
CA LYS A 113 0.70 -8.88 21.80
C LYS A 113 -0.10 -7.95 20.89
N PRO A 114 -1.38 -7.66 21.20
CA PRO A 114 -2.11 -6.58 20.56
C PRO A 114 -1.35 -5.26 20.67
N PHE A 115 -1.55 -4.38 19.68
CA PHE A 115 -0.88 -3.10 19.63
C PHE A 115 -1.51 -2.14 20.63
N GLU A 116 -0.66 -1.42 21.35
CA GLU A 116 -1.10 -0.40 22.31
C GLU A 116 -1.29 0.96 21.60
N PRO A 117 -2.43 1.64 21.80
CA PRO A 117 -2.63 2.99 21.30
C PRO A 117 -1.55 3.96 21.81
N LYS A 118 -1.10 4.87 20.94
CA LYS A 118 -0.18 5.97 21.28
C LYS A 118 -0.89 7.28 21.54
N GLY A 119 -2.15 7.37 21.17
CA GLY A 119 -2.97 8.55 21.34
C GLY A 119 -4.37 8.32 20.81
N GLU A 120 -5.15 9.38 20.89
CA GLU A 120 -6.57 9.39 20.62
C GLU A 120 -6.93 10.67 19.86
N ILE A 121 -7.86 10.56 18.91
CA ILE A 121 -8.39 11.69 18.16
C ILE A 121 -9.91 11.62 18.22
N ASP A 122 -10.56 12.74 18.53
CA ASP A 122 -12.01 12.87 18.47
C ASP A 122 -12.49 12.65 17.02
N GLN A 123 -13.34 11.66 16.83
CA GLN A 123 -13.89 11.31 15.54
C GLN A 123 -15.33 11.83 15.44
N PRO A 124 -15.63 12.72 14.47
CA PRO A 124 -16.99 13.20 14.27
C PRO A 124 -17.90 12.05 13.82
N ALA A 125 -19.22 12.21 14.01
CA ALA A 125 -20.19 11.27 13.48
C ALA A 125 -20.05 11.16 11.96
N MET A 126 -19.81 9.95 11.47
CA MET A 126 -19.60 9.68 10.05
C MET A 126 -19.77 8.20 9.71
N THR A 127 -20.01 7.93 8.43
CA THR A 127 -19.90 6.58 7.86
C THR A 127 -18.69 6.57 6.93
N THR A 128 -17.77 5.63 7.14
CA THR A 128 -16.63 5.41 6.24
C THR A 128 -17.02 4.45 5.11
N PHE A 129 -16.37 4.58 3.96
CA PHE A 129 -16.40 3.54 2.93
C PHE A 129 -15.55 2.34 3.35
N GLY A 130 -15.90 1.15 2.86
CA GLY A 130 -14.98 0.02 2.88
C GLY A 130 -13.82 0.28 1.92
N TYR A 131 -12.65 -0.26 2.23
CA TYR A 131 -11.49 -0.12 1.34
C TYR A 131 -10.49 -1.25 1.50
N TRP A 132 -9.74 -1.49 0.44
CA TRP A 132 -8.61 -2.41 0.42
C TRP A 132 -7.33 -1.68 0.81
N GLU A 133 -6.54 -2.29 1.67
CA GLU A 133 -5.20 -1.82 2.04
C GLU A 133 -4.18 -2.94 2.01
N SER A 134 -2.95 -2.60 1.63
CA SER A 134 -1.77 -3.41 1.87
C SER A 134 -0.84 -2.61 2.80
N THR A 135 0.48 -2.69 2.62
CA THR A 135 1.43 -1.79 3.28
C THR A 135 1.00 -0.32 3.16
N LEU A 136 0.36 0.02 2.03
CA LEU A 136 -0.25 1.31 1.75
C LEU A 136 -1.72 1.14 1.31
N PRO A 137 -2.59 2.15 1.49
CA PRO A 137 -3.99 2.10 1.03
C PRO A 137 -4.08 1.92 -0.49
N LEU A 138 -5.06 1.15 -0.96
CA LEU A 138 -5.23 0.85 -2.38
C LEU A 138 -6.44 1.59 -2.98
N MET A 139 -7.65 1.11 -2.71
CA MET A 139 -8.88 1.65 -3.29
C MET A 139 -10.07 1.42 -2.36
N ASN A 140 -10.97 2.41 -2.28
CA ASN A 140 -12.23 2.29 -1.56
C ASN A 140 -13.41 1.89 -2.46
N GLU A 141 -14.54 1.57 -1.86
CA GLU A 141 -15.77 1.16 -2.57
C GLU A 141 -16.39 2.26 -3.45
N ALA A 142 -15.98 3.52 -3.27
CA ALA A 142 -16.38 4.63 -4.13
C ALA A 142 -15.48 4.77 -5.38
N GLY A 143 -14.51 3.87 -5.58
CA GLY A 143 -13.57 3.92 -6.69
C GLY A 143 -12.44 4.95 -6.51
N LEU A 144 -12.27 5.51 -5.30
CA LEU A 144 -11.14 6.38 -4.99
C LEU A 144 -9.93 5.52 -4.66
N ALA A 145 -8.87 5.66 -5.47
CA ALA A 145 -7.61 4.96 -5.31
C ALA A 145 -6.47 5.90 -4.89
N PHE A 146 -5.45 5.34 -4.24
CA PHE A 146 -4.30 6.08 -3.73
C PHE A 146 -2.98 5.54 -4.33
N GLY A 147 -2.09 6.47 -4.64
CA GLY A 147 -0.68 6.25 -4.97
C GLY A 147 0.16 7.13 -4.06
N GLU A 148 1.16 6.57 -3.39
CA GLU A 148 2.06 7.31 -2.49
C GLU A 148 3.51 7.05 -2.90
N SER A 149 4.36 8.04 -2.63
CA SER A 149 5.81 7.93 -2.81
C SER A 149 6.47 8.52 -1.58
N SER A 150 7.18 7.68 -0.84
CA SER A 150 7.90 8.09 0.35
C SER A 150 9.14 8.93 -0.02
N CYS A 151 9.31 10.08 0.62
CA CYS A 151 10.56 10.83 0.54
C CYS A 151 11.67 10.08 1.30
N GLY A 152 12.89 10.06 0.74
CA GLY A 152 14.10 9.51 1.38
C GLY A 152 15.28 10.46 1.38
#